data_AF-A0A2I2MAH9-F1
#
_entry.id   AF-A0A2I2MAH9-F1
#
_cell.length_a   1.000
_cell.length_b   1.000
_cell.length_c   1.000
_cell.angle_alpha   90.00
_cell.angle_beta   90.00
_cell.angle_gamma   90.00
#
_symmetry.space_group_name_H-M   'P 1'
#
loop_
_entity.id
_entity.type
_entity.pdbx_description
1 polymer ?
#
loop_
_entity_poly.entity_id
_entity_poly.type
_entity_poly.pdbx_seq_one_letter_code
_entity_poly.pdbx_strand_id
1 'polypeptide(L)'
;MYYEITTDGISNENNEPYFLKCKKSPLEAIIKDFKRLLLLRGLEIPTDLIAENNDTESKETEIVLKYSFLDSEDAKEKVKLTFKVSKKYEF
;
A
#
# COMPACT_ATOMS: atom_id res chain seq x y z
N MET A 1 -12.12 -3.29 17.18
CA MET A 1 -11.00 -3.95 16.45
C MET A 1 -10.71 -3.11 15.22
N TYR A 2 -9.44 -2.85 14.96
CA TYR A 2 -8.99 -2.08 13.82
C TYR A 2 -7.62 -2.58 13.35
N TYR A 3 -7.17 -2.13 12.18
CA TYR A 3 -5.87 -2.42 11.62
C TYR A 3 -5.05 -1.13 11.55
N GLU A 4 -3.77 -1.23 11.89
CA GLU A 4 -2.76 -0.20 11.66
C GLU A 4 -1.88 -0.66 10.50
N ILE A 5 -1.65 0.23 9.56
CA ILE A 5 -0.95 -0.05 8.32
C ILE A 5 0.19 0.95 8.18
N THR A 6 1.40 0.45 7.97
CA THR A 6 2.61 1.28 7.78
C THR A 6 3.38 0.85 6.55
N THR A 7 4.15 1.76 5.97
CA THR A 7 5.16 1.42 4.95
C THR A 7 6.30 2.43 5.01
N ASP A 8 7.50 1.95 4.73
CA ASP A 8 8.71 2.77 4.67
C ASP A 8 8.98 3.30 3.25
N GLY A 9 8.17 2.89 2.25
CA GLY A 9 8.41 3.22 0.85
C GLY A 9 7.69 4.47 0.33
N ILE A 10 6.77 5.06 1.10
CA ILE A 10 6.07 6.31 0.77
C ILE A 10 5.82 7.14 2.03
N SER A 11 5.63 8.45 1.86
CA SER A 11 5.18 9.38 2.91
C SER A 11 3.71 9.77 2.70
N ASN A 12 3.06 10.21 3.77
CA ASN A 12 1.73 10.82 3.70
C ASN A 12 1.76 12.19 2.99
N GLU A 13 0.61 12.86 2.92
CA GLU A 13 0.47 14.19 2.31
C GLU A 13 1.25 15.32 3.00
N ASN A 14 1.63 15.13 4.27
CA ASN A 14 2.45 16.07 5.06
C ASN A 14 3.94 15.72 5.02
N ASN A 15 4.34 14.77 4.17
CA ASN A 15 5.70 14.23 4.10
C ASN A 15 6.17 13.53 5.39
N GLU A 16 5.24 13.03 6.20
CA GLU A 16 5.50 12.22 7.38
C GLU A 16 5.45 10.72 7.04
N PRO A 17 5.97 9.83 7.91
CA PRO A 17 5.89 8.38 7.70
C PRO A 17 4.46 7.91 7.41
N TYR A 18 4.32 7.01 6.43
CA TYR A 18 3.00 6.51 6.05
C TYR A 18 2.35 5.74 7.21
N PHE A 19 1.13 6.15 7.55
CA PHE A 19 0.34 5.50 8.57
C PHE A 19 -1.15 5.58 8.22
N LEU A 20 -1.83 4.43 8.20
CA LEU A 20 -3.26 4.33 7.92
C LEU A 20 -3.95 3.44 8.97
N LYS A 21 -5.06 3.93 9.53
CA LYS A 21 -5.96 3.15 10.39
C LYS A 21 -7.23 2.77 9.63
N CYS A 22 -7.63 1.50 9.68
CA CYS A 22 -8.87 1.05 9.05
C CYS A 22 -9.62 0.00 9.89
N LYS A 23 -10.94 -0.09 9.76
CA LYS A 23 -11.79 -1.04 10.52
C LYS A 23 -12.26 -2.26 9.73
N LYS A 24 -12.10 -2.26 8.40
CA LYS A 24 -12.66 -3.27 7.49
C LYS A 24 -11.58 -4.06 6.77
N SER A 25 -11.23 -3.68 5.54
CA SER A 25 -10.29 -4.37 4.68
C SER A 25 -9.00 -3.55 4.54
N PRO A 26 -7.86 -4.03 5.10
CA PRO A 26 -6.57 -3.37 4.93
C PRO A 26 -6.18 -3.19 3.47
N LEU A 27 -6.45 -4.19 2.63
CA LEU A 27 -6.13 -4.17 1.21
C LEU A 27 -6.88 -3.05 0.47
N GLU A 28 -8.19 -2.98 0.64
CA GLU A 28 -9.00 -1.93 0.01
C GLU A 28 -8.60 -0.54 0.50
N ALA A 29 -8.29 -0.42 1.80
CA ALA A 29 -7.85 0.83 2.41
C ALA A 29 -6.51 1.28 1.80
N ILE A 30 -5.54 0.38 1.67
CA ILE A 30 -4.24 0.63 1.03
C ILE A 30 -4.43 1.06 -0.42
N ILE A 31 -5.20 0.32 -1.23
CA ILE A 31 -5.38 0.65 -2.65
C ILE A 31 -6.03 2.02 -2.82
N LYS A 32 -7.06 2.33 -2.02
CA LYS A 32 -7.76 3.62 -2.08
C LYS A 32 -6.83 4.78 -1.72
N ASP A 33 -6.09 4.62 -0.63
CA ASP A 33 -5.21 5.68 -0.14
C ASP A 33 -3.96 5.84 -1.03
N PHE A 34 -3.40 4.74 -1.53
CA PHE A 34 -2.33 4.76 -2.52
C PHE A 34 -2.74 5.52 -3.79
N LYS A 35 -3.92 5.24 -4.35
CA LYS A 35 -4.46 6.02 -5.50
C LYS A 35 -4.58 7.50 -5.19
N ARG A 36 -5.08 7.85 -4.00
CA ARG A 36 -5.16 9.26 -3.55
C ARG A 36 -3.78 9.90 -3.49
N LEU A 37 -2.79 9.21 -2.92
CA LEU A 37 -1.41 9.70 -2.80
C LEU A 37 -0.69 9.88 -4.13
N LEU A 38 -1.00 9.05 -5.14
CA LEU A 38 -0.52 9.25 -6.50
C LEU A 38 -1.13 10.50 -7.14
N LEU A 39 -2.44 10.66 -7.04
CA LEU A 39 -3.15 11.83 -7.59
C LEU A 39 -2.66 13.15 -6.94
N LEU A 40 -2.41 13.15 -5.64
CA LEU A 40 -1.84 14.31 -4.93
C LEU A 40 -0.45 14.70 -5.43
N ARG A 41 0.32 13.73 -5.95
CA ARG A 41 1.64 13.95 -6.54
C ARG A 41 1.60 14.22 -8.05
N GLY A 42 0.40 14.33 -8.64
CA GLY A 42 0.22 14.51 -10.08
C GLY A 42 0.61 13.28 -10.91
N LEU A 43 0.65 12.09 -10.30
CA LEU A 43 0.99 10.84 -10.96
C LEU A 43 -0.27 10.13 -11.46
N GLU A 44 -0.17 9.51 -12.62
CA GLU A 44 -1.21 8.64 -13.15
C GLU A 44 -1.31 7.34 -12.35
N ILE A 45 -2.50 6.72 -12.37
CA ILE A 45 -2.72 5.45 -11.69
C ILE A 45 -2.12 4.33 -12.56
N PRO A 46 -1.18 3.51 -12.05
CA PRO A 46 -0.60 2.41 -12.80
C PRO A 46 -1.67 1.44 -13.30
N THR A 47 -1.63 1.12 -14.58
CA THR A 47 -2.57 0.17 -15.23
C THR A 47 -2.28 -1.27 -14.85
N ASP A 48 -1.04 -1.58 -14.45
CA ASP A 48 -0.56 -2.92 -14.10
C ASP A 48 -0.44 -3.15 -12.59
N LEU A 49 -1.13 -2.36 -11.77
CA LEU A 49 -1.11 -2.47 -10.31
C LEU A 49 -1.60 -3.86 -9.86
N ILE A 50 -0.68 -4.64 -9.31
CA ILE A 50 -0.95 -5.95 -8.70
C ILE A 50 -0.79 -5.82 -7.19
N ALA A 51 -1.73 -6.38 -6.43
CA ALA A 51 -1.64 -6.48 -4.99
C ALA A 51 -1.53 -7.95 -4.57
N GLU A 52 -0.51 -8.28 -3.80
CA GLU A 52 -0.30 -9.60 -3.19
C GLU A 52 -0.52 -9.49 -1.69
N ASN A 53 -1.40 -10.32 -1.14
CA ASN A 53 -1.59 -10.41 0.31
C ASN A 53 -0.80 -11.62 0.82
N ASN A 54 0.28 -11.35 1.54
CA ASN A 54 1.08 -12.36 2.23
C ASN A 54 0.55 -12.47 3.66
N ASP A 55 -0.53 -13.23 3.80
CA ASP A 55 -1.04 -13.67 5.09
C ASP A 55 -0.12 -14.77 5.60
N THR A 56 0.84 -14.42 6.47
CA THR A 56 1.53 -15.42 7.26
C THR A 56 0.75 -15.62 8.55
N GLU A 57 0.67 -16.85 9.08
CA GLU A 57 -0.03 -17.20 10.34
C GLU A 57 0.47 -16.44 11.59
N SER A 58 1.43 -15.53 11.41
CA SER A 58 1.98 -14.60 12.38
C SER A 58 1.07 -13.36 12.53
N LYS A 59 1.18 -12.65 13.65
CA LYS A 59 0.39 -11.43 13.97
C LYS A 59 0.56 -10.25 12.99
N GLU A 60 1.41 -10.39 11.98
CA GLU A 60 1.77 -9.34 11.02
C GLU A 60 1.49 -9.85 9.61
N THR A 61 0.53 -9.20 8.95
CA THR A 61 0.21 -9.47 7.54
C THR A 61 0.98 -8.47 6.69
N GLU A 62 1.57 -8.92 5.59
CA GLU A 62 2.22 -8.03 4.62
C GLU A 62 1.38 -7.93 3.35
N ILE A 63 1.10 -6.70 2.92
CA ILE A 63 0.46 -6.43 1.63
C ILE A 63 1.48 -5.80 0.72
N VAL A 64 1.72 -6.39 -0.44
CA VAL A 64 2.71 -5.92 -1.41
C VAL A 64 1.98 -5.37 -2.63
N LEU A 65 2.21 -4.09 -2.95
CA LEU A 65 1.84 -3.51 -4.24
C LEU A 65 3.02 -3.62 -5.21
N LYS A 66 2.77 -4.13 -6.41
CA LYS A 66 3.71 -4.15 -7.53
C LYS A 66 3.12 -3.34 -8.68
N TYR A 67 3.85 -2.35 -9.19
CA TYR A 67 3.36 -1.48 -10.26
C TYR A 67 4.49 -0.86 -11.07
N SER A 68 4.19 -0.39 -12.28
CA SER A 68 5.12 0.35 -13.14
C SER A 68 4.45 1.61 -13.69
N PHE A 69 5.18 2.73 -13.78
CA PHE A 69 4.69 3.96 -14.41
C PHE A 69 5.02 4.06 -15.91
N LEU A 70 5.95 3.23 -16.40
CA LEU A 70 6.38 3.21 -17.80
C LEU A 70 5.87 1.94 -18.47
N ASP A 71 5.10 2.08 -19.55
CA ASP A 71 4.89 1.01 -20.54
C ASP A 71 6.13 0.95 -21.45
N SER A 72 7.23 0.43 -20.94
CA SER A 72 8.39 0.07 -21.77
C SER A 72 8.27 -1.42 -22.13
N GLU A 73 8.25 -1.73 -23.43
CA GLU A 73 8.08 -3.08 -23.96
C GLU A 73 9.25 -4.03 -23.62
N ASP A 74 10.44 -3.50 -23.27
CA ASP A 74 11.67 -4.29 -23.13
C ASP A 74 12.04 -4.67 -21.69
N ALA A 75 11.54 -3.95 -20.68
CA ALA A 75 11.70 -4.32 -19.27
C ALA A 75 10.74 -3.51 -18.38
N LYS A 76 9.65 -4.15 -17.91
CA LYS A 76 8.81 -3.56 -16.87
C LYS A 76 9.54 -3.65 -15.54
N GLU A 77 10.34 -2.63 -15.20
CA GLU A 77 10.86 -2.49 -13.85
C GLU A 77 9.67 -2.21 -12.91
N LYS A 78 9.26 -3.24 -12.16
CA LYS A 78 8.14 -3.15 -11.24
C LYS A 78 8.62 -2.64 -9.90
N VAL A 79 8.10 -1.48 -9.53
CA VAL A 79 8.26 -0.94 -8.17
C VAL A 79 7.49 -1.83 -7.22
N LYS A 80 8.16 -2.27 -6.16
CA LYS A 80 7.56 -3.07 -5.08
C LYS A 80 7.42 -2.21 -3.83
N LEU A 81 6.19 -2.07 -3.33
CA LEU A 81 5.88 -1.36 -2.11
C LEU A 81 5.24 -2.31 -1.10
N THR A 82 5.89 -2.53 0.03
CA THR A 82 5.40 -3.43 1.08
C THR A 82 4.74 -2.63 2.20
N PHE A 83 3.52 -3.02 2.56
CA PHE A 83 2.74 -2.48 3.67
C PHE A 83 2.67 -3.52 4.78
N LYS A 84 3.04 -3.11 6.00
CA LYS A 84 2.91 -3.92 7.20
C LYS A 84 1.54 -3.67 7.82
N VAL A 85 0.79 -4.72 8.09
CA VAL A 85 -0.56 -4.63 8.66
C VAL A 85 -0.57 -5.28 10.03
N SER A 86 -0.88 -4.48 11.04
CA SER A 86 -0.99 -4.90 12.44
C SER A 86 -2.45 -4.87 12.88
N LYS A 87 -2.98 -6.02 13.32
CA LYS A 87 -4.33 -6.12 13.90
C LYS A 87 -4.34 -5.67 15.37
N LYS A 88 -5.20 -4.70 15.70
CA LYS A 88 -5.34 -4.10 17.04
C LYS A 88 -6.76 -4.28 17.61
N TYR A 89 -6.84 -4.40 18.93
CA TYR A 89 -8.10 -4.47 19.68
C TYR A 89 -8.26 -3.20 20.49
N GLU A 90 -9.44 -2.59 20.42
CA GLU A 90 -9.83 -1.53 21.35
C GLU A 90 -10.25 -2.25 22.63
N PHE A 91 -9.58 -1.92 23.74
CA PHE A 91 -9.90 -2.40 25.09
C PHE A 91 -10.97 -1.52 25.72
#